data_AF-A0ABD5AZS2-F1
#
_entry.id   AF-A0ABD5AZS2-F1
#
_cell.length_a   1.000
_cell.length_b   1.000
_cell.length_c   1.000
_cell.angle_alpha   90.00
_cell.angle_beta   90.00
_cell.angle_gamma   90.00
#
_symmetry.space_group_name_H-M   'P 1'
#
loop_
_entity.id
_entity.type
_entity.pdbx_description
1 polymer ?
#
loop_
_entity_poly.entity_id
_entity_poly.type
_entity_poly.pdbx_seq_one_letter_code
_entity_poly.pdbx_strand_id
1 'polypeptide(L)'
;NATNADNIKKAVALNYGHVLPLVAKYLINREDEVIQWFYKEVDWFEAKLKNDKSNTGNRMFKRYAVITTSAKILGRVLATDIDIAKIRDYFIDYHGHTISERSLADKAIDVIIQFVAQNRGKFSDEGALKNM
;
A
#
# COMPACT_ATOMS: atom_id res chain seq x y z
N ASN A 1 -8.39 11.32 21.44
CA ASN A 1 -8.42 10.02 20.72
C ASN A 1 -9.44 9.02 21.26
N ALA A 2 -9.70 8.91 22.58
CA ALA A 2 -10.72 7.97 23.10
C ALA A 2 -12.14 8.26 22.61
N THR A 3 -12.62 9.51 22.73
CA THR A 3 -13.99 9.90 22.37
C THR A 3 -14.31 9.70 20.88
N ASN A 4 -13.34 9.92 19.98
CA ASN A 4 -13.55 9.72 18.54
C ASN A 4 -13.83 8.25 18.21
N ALA A 5 -13.04 7.33 18.77
CA ALA A 5 -13.23 5.90 18.59
C ALA A 5 -14.57 5.43 19.15
N ASP A 6 -14.96 5.91 20.34
CA ASP A 6 -16.24 5.54 20.97
C ASP A 6 -17.44 6.04 20.15
N ASN A 7 -17.37 7.26 19.61
CA ASN A 7 -18.41 7.82 18.76
C ASN A 7 -18.57 7.01 17.46
N ILE A 8 -17.48 6.63 16.80
CA ILE A 8 -17.51 5.80 15.59
C ILE A 8 -18.16 4.45 15.90
N LYS A 9 -17.71 3.76 16.96
CA LYS A 9 -18.26 2.45 17.37
C LYS A 9 -19.77 2.52 17.62
N LYS A 10 -20.22 3.52 18.38
CA LYS A 10 -21.64 3.71 18.69
C LYS A 10 -22.46 3.96 17.42
N ALA A 11 -21.96 4.78 16.50
CA ALA A 11 -22.66 5.12 15.27
C ALA A 11 -22.84 3.89 14.36
N VAL A 12 -21.76 3.14 14.11
CA VAL A 12 -21.78 1.97 13.21
C VAL A 12 -22.52 0.77 13.81
N ALA A 13 -22.57 0.64 15.14
CA ALA A 13 -23.36 -0.41 15.79
C ALA A 13 -24.87 -0.22 15.60
N LEU A 14 -25.32 1.04 15.51
CA LEU A 14 -26.73 1.40 15.37
C LEU A 14 -27.15 1.58 13.90
N ASN A 15 -26.22 1.91 13.00
CA ASN A 15 -26.51 2.26 11.60
C ASN A 15 -25.46 1.64 10.67
N TYR A 16 -25.76 0.50 10.06
CA TYR A 16 -24.86 -0.21 9.15
C TYR A 16 -25.59 -0.78 7.94
N GLY A 17 -24.84 -1.14 6.89
CA GLY A 17 -25.38 -1.78 5.68
C GLY A 17 -25.94 -0.83 4.62
N HIS A 18 -25.84 0.49 4.81
CA HIS A 18 -26.44 1.46 3.87
C HIS A 18 -25.55 1.85 2.70
N VAL A 19 -24.22 1.85 2.87
CA VAL A 19 -23.27 2.38 1.87
C VAL A 19 -23.07 1.39 0.72
N LEU A 20 -22.81 0.12 1.02
CA LEU A 20 -22.46 -0.87 0.00
C LEU A 20 -23.56 -1.12 -1.06
N PRO A 21 -24.88 -1.10 -0.72
CA PRO A 21 -25.94 -1.16 -1.72
C PRO A 21 -25.91 0.00 -2.72
N LEU A 22 -25.51 1.19 -2.28
CA LEU A 22 -25.36 2.35 -3.18
C LEU A 22 -24.16 2.17 -4.10
N VAL A 23 -23.04 1.65 -3.58
CA VAL A 23 -21.86 1.29 -4.37
C VAL A 23 -22.22 0.23 -5.41
N ALA A 24 -22.96 -0.82 -5.05
CA ALA A 24 -23.39 -1.86 -5.97
C ALA A 24 -24.22 -1.30 -7.13
N LYS A 25 -25.18 -0.41 -6.83
CA LYS A 25 -25.96 0.30 -7.88
C LYS A 25 -25.08 1.17 -8.76
N TYR A 26 -24.09 1.86 -8.17
CA TYR A 26 -23.15 2.68 -8.93
C TYR A 26 -22.34 1.83 -9.92
N LEU A 27 -21.81 0.70 -9.45
CA LEU A 27 -21.02 -0.22 -10.28
C LEU A 27 -21.84 -0.76 -11.47
N ILE A 28 -23.08 -1.19 -11.23
CA ILE A 28 -23.97 -1.71 -12.29
C ILE A 28 -24.32 -0.62 -13.30
N ASN A 29 -24.61 0.59 -12.85
CA ASN A 29 -25.10 1.66 -13.72
C ASN A 29 -23.98 2.47 -14.42
N ARG A 30 -22.72 2.31 -13.99
CA ARG A 30 -21.57 3.12 -14.43
C ARG A 30 -20.33 2.26 -14.70
N GLU A 31 -20.53 1.03 -15.16
CA GLU A 31 -19.46 0.04 -15.36
C GLU A 31 -18.28 0.60 -16.15
N ASP A 32 -18.52 1.07 -17.37
CA ASP A 32 -17.46 1.62 -18.24
C ASP A 32 -16.73 2.82 -17.62
N GLU A 33 -17.46 3.70 -16.94
CA GLU A 33 -16.86 4.86 -16.26
C GLU A 33 -15.89 4.40 -15.16
N VAL A 34 -16.31 3.42 -14.35
CA VAL A 34 -15.48 2.88 -13.27
C VAL A 34 -14.24 2.18 -13.84
N ILE A 35 -14.39 1.42 -14.93
CA ILE A 35 -13.27 0.79 -15.63
C ILE A 35 -12.28 1.85 -16.13
N GLN A 36 -12.77 2.93 -16.76
CA GLN A 36 -11.92 4.03 -17.22
C GLN A 36 -11.22 4.76 -16.07
N TRP A 37 -11.91 4.97 -14.94
CA TRP A 37 -11.27 5.53 -13.75
C TRP A 37 -10.17 4.61 -13.23
N PHE A 38 -10.42 3.31 -13.17
CA PHE A 38 -9.42 2.35 -12.72
C PHE A 38 -8.16 2.41 -13.59
N TYR A 39 -8.28 2.35 -14.91
CA TYR A 39 -7.12 2.44 -15.80
C TYR A 39 -6.39 3.77 -15.66
N LYS A 40 -7.12 4.88 -15.51
CA LYS A 40 -6.50 6.19 -15.25
C LYS A 40 -5.71 6.21 -13.92
N GLU A 41 -6.20 5.55 -12.88
CA GLU A 41 -5.43 5.42 -11.62
C GLU A 41 -4.22 4.52 -11.80
N VAL A 42 -4.32 3.42 -12.55
CA VAL A 42 -3.19 2.52 -12.87
C VAL A 42 -2.10 3.30 -13.60
N ASP A 43 -2.43 3.99 -14.68
CA ASP A 43 -1.49 4.79 -15.48
C ASP A 43 -0.82 5.87 -14.63
N TRP A 44 -1.58 6.48 -13.70
CA TRP A 44 -1.05 7.48 -12.79
C TRP A 44 0.01 6.89 -11.85
N PHE A 45 -0.26 5.74 -11.23
CA PHE A 45 0.70 5.07 -10.35
C PHE A 45 1.92 4.55 -11.12
N GLU A 46 1.73 3.98 -12.31
CA GLU A 46 2.83 3.54 -13.18
C GLU A 46 3.75 4.71 -13.57
N ALA A 47 3.18 5.84 -13.97
CA ALA A 47 3.95 7.03 -14.30
C ALA A 47 4.70 7.57 -13.07
N LYS A 48 4.07 7.57 -11.90
CA LYS A 48 4.65 8.14 -10.68
C LYS A 48 5.72 7.26 -10.05
N LEU A 49 5.63 5.95 -10.21
CA LEU A 49 6.56 4.95 -9.68
C LEU A 49 7.40 4.27 -10.76
N LYS A 50 7.59 4.91 -11.93
CA LYS A 50 8.33 4.38 -13.10
C LYS A 50 9.76 3.87 -12.84
N ASN A 51 10.35 4.30 -11.72
CA ASN A 51 11.69 3.93 -11.31
C ASN A 51 11.73 2.60 -10.55
N ASP A 52 10.60 2.12 -10.02
CA ASP A 52 10.51 0.77 -9.47
C ASP A 52 10.48 -0.23 -10.63
N LYS A 53 11.54 -1.03 -10.74
CA LYS A 53 11.68 -2.08 -11.75
C LYS A 53 11.33 -3.46 -11.21
N SER A 54 10.91 -3.56 -9.94
CA SER A 54 10.59 -4.83 -9.31
C SER A 54 9.23 -5.35 -9.80
N ASN A 55 9.15 -6.66 -10.05
CA ASN A 55 7.89 -7.32 -10.40
C ASN A 55 6.85 -7.22 -9.27
N THR A 56 7.33 -7.18 -8.02
CA THR A 56 6.50 -6.97 -6.82
C THR A 56 5.93 -5.56 -6.77
N GLY A 57 6.72 -4.55 -7.14
CA GLY A 57 6.31 -3.16 -7.31
C GLY A 57 5.18 -2.97 -8.32
N ASN A 58 5.37 -3.47 -9.54
CA ASN A 58 4.36 -3.44 -10.59
C ASN A 58 3.02 -4.05 -10.16
N ARG A 59 3.07 -5.14 -9.38
CA ARG A 59 1.85 -5.79 -8.85
C ARG A 59 1.12 -4.92 -7.84
N MET A 60 1.79 -3.99 -7.16
CA MET A 60 1.17 -3.09 -6.18
C MET A 60 0.45 -1.90 -6.83
N PHE A 61 0.85 -1.44 -8.01
CA PHE A 61 0.22 -0.30 -8.67
C PHE A 61 -1.28 -0.51 -8.88
N LYS A 62 -1.67 -1.67 -9.41
CA LYS A 62 -3.08 -2.05 -9.57
C LYS A 62 -3.82 -2.13 -8.22
N ARG A 63 -3.13 -2.50 -7.14
CA ARG A 63 -3.73 -2.56 -5.78
C ARG A 63 -4.00 -1.16 -5.21
N TYR A 64 -3.10 -0.21 -5.41
CA TYR A 64 -3.34 1.18 -5.02
C TYR A 64 -4.41 1.83 -5.89
N ALA A 65 -4.42 1.51 -7.19
CA ALA A 65 -5.39 2.00 -8.15
C ALA A 65 -6.83 1.55 -7.82
N VAL A 66 -7.05 0.30 -7.40
CA VAL A 66 -8.41 -0.13 -6.98
C VAL A 66 -8.89 0.63 -5.74
N ILE A 67 -8.01 0.93 -4.78
CA ILE A 67 -8.39 1.65 -3.55
C ILE A 67 -8.74 3.11 -3.87
N THR A 68 -7.90 3.79 -4.65
CA THR A 68 -8.15 5.18 -5.09
C THR A 68 -9.40 5.28 -5.97
N THR A 69 -9.64 4.30 -6.84
CA THR A 69 -10.90 4.20 -7.61
C THR A 69 -12.10 4.02 -6.69
N SER A 70 -11.98 3.16 -5.67
CA SER A 70 -13.04 2.93 -4.68
C SER A 70 -13.33 4.19 -3.86
N ALA A 71 -12.31 4.98 -3.53
CA ALA A 71 -12.47 6.27 -2.86
C ALA A 71 -13.25 7.28 -3.74
N LYS A 72 -13.00 7.30 -5.06
CA LYS A 72 -13.78 8.13 -6.00
C LYS A 72 -15.25 7.71 -6.02
N ILE A 73 -15.54 6.41 -6.06
CA ILE A 73 -16.91 5.90 -5.98
C ILE A 73 -17.56 6.28 -4.65
N LEU A 74 -16.84 6.15 -3.53
CA LEU A 74 -17.34 6.54 -2.21
C LEU A 74 -17.71 8.02 -2.15
N GLY A 75 -16.88 8.91 -2.72
CA GLY A 75 -17.17 10.35 -2.79
C GLY A 75 -18.45 10.65 -3.58
N ARG A 76 -18.67 9.93 -4.70
CA ARG A 76 -19.92 10.04 -5.47
C ARG A 76 -21.13 9.53 -4.70
N VAL A 77 -21.02 8.35 -4.11
CA VAL A 77 -22.11 7.67 -3.39
C VAL A 77 -22.54 8.44 -2.14
N LEU A 78 -21.60 9.04 -1.43
CA LEU A 78 -21.89 9.86 -0.24
C LEU A 78 -22.16 11.34 -0.55
N ALA A 79 -22.07 11.74 -1.83
CA ALA A 79 -22.14 13.13 -2.27
C ALA A 79 -21.23 14.06 -1.45
N THR A 80 -20.00 13.61 -1.18
CA THR A 80 -19.03 14.33 -0.36
C THR A 80 -17.66 14.37 -1.04
N ASP A 81 -16.89 15.41 -0.76
CA ASP A 81 -15.54 15.53 -1.29
C ASP A 81 -14.58 14.60 -0.53
N ILE A 82 -13.79 13.85 -1.28
CA ILE A 82 -12.76 12.96 -0.77
C ILE A 82 -11.46 13.31 -1.50
N ASP A 83 -10.46 13.71 -0.72
CA ASP A 83 -9.16 14.13 -1.24
C ASP A 83 -8.37 12.92 -1.79
N ILE A 84 -8.59 12.62 -3.08
CA ILE A 84 -7.92 11.53 -3.78
C ILE A 84 -6.40 11.77 -3.88
N ALA A 85 -5.95 13.03 -3.89
CA ALA A 85 -4.53 13.35 -3.95
C ALA A 85 -3.83 12.89 -2.66
N LYS A 86 -4.40 13.18 -1.49
CA LYS A 86 -3.85 12.68 -0.21
C LYS A 86 -3.85 11.16 -0.10
N ILE A 87 -4.87 10.48 -0.62
CA ILE A 87 -4.90 9.01 -0.64
C ILE A 87 -3.80 8.46 -1.55
N ARG A 88 -3.58 9.08 -2.71
CA ARG A 88 -2.47 8.73 -3.61
C ARG A 88 -1.12 8.95 -2.93
N ASP A 89 -0.90 10.12 -2.35
CA ASP A 89 0.37 10.46 -1.67
C ASP A 89 0.67 9.50 -0.53
N TYR A 90 -0.35 9.13 0.26
CA TYR A 90 -0.22 8.08 1.27
C TYR A 90 0.27 6.75 0.68
N PHE A 91 -0.26 6.32 -0.47
CA PHE A 91 0.20 5.08 -1.10
C PHE A 91 1.57 5.19 -1.76
N ILE A 92 1.96 6.37 -2.27
CA ILE A 92 3.33 6.63 -2.74
C ILE A 92 4.31 6.54 -1.58
N ASP A 93 3.98 7.15 -0.45
CA ASP A 93 4.78 7.11 0.77
C ASP A 93 4.89 5.69 1.34
N TYR A 94 3.75 5.00 1.47
CA TYR A 94 3.70 3.59 1.88
C TYR A 94 4.54 2.72 0.94
N HIS A 95 4.48 2.95 -0.37
CA HIS A 95 5.27 2.21 -1.33
C HIS A 95 6.78 2.45 -1.09
N GLY A 96 7.22 3.71 -0.98
CA GLY A 96 8.61 4.06 -0.71
C GLY A 96 9.18 3.39 0.55
N HIS A 97 8.40 3.37 1.64
CA HIS A 97 8.82 2.79 2.92
C HIS A 97 8.79 1.25 2.97
N THR A 98 8.17 0.58 1.99
CA THR A 98 8.02 -0.90 1.98
C THR A 98 8.75 -1.59 0.84
N ILE A 99 9.49 -0.86 0.00
CA ILE A 99 10.30 -1.46 -1.09
C ILE A 99 11.36 -2.42 -0.52
N SER A 100 12.10 -2.01 0.52
CA SER A 100 13.13 -2.85 1.14
C SER A 100 12.54 -4.10 1.77
N GLU A 101 11.33 -4.00 2.33
CA GLU A 101 10.58 -5.16 2.84
C GLU A 101 10.13 -6.14 1.75
N ARG A 102 10.26 -5.78 0.47
CA ARG A 102 9.92 -6.64 -0.67
C ARG A 102 11.16 -7.14 -1.40
N SER A 103 12.34 -6.59 -1.10
CA SER A 103 13.62 -7.05 -1.64
C SER A 103 14.15 -8.21 -0.80
N LEU A 104 14.30 -9.37 -1.42
CA LEU A 104 14.98 -10.51 -0.78
C LEU A 104 16.44 -10.17 -0.47
N ALA A 105 17.10 -9.40 -1.34
CA ALA A 105 18.49 -9.01 -1.18
C ALA A 105 18.65 -8.07 0.03
N ASP A 106 17.79 -7.06 0.16
CA ASP A 106 17.88 -6.06 1.24
C ASP A 106 17.65 -6.74 2.60
N LYS A 107 16.68 -7.65 2.68
CA LYS A 107 16.47 -8.47 3.88
C LYS A 107 17.64 -9.39 4.18
N ALA A 108 18.20 -10.04 3.16
CA ALA A 108 19.29 -10.97 3.33
C ALA A 108 20.55 -10.25 3.83
N ILE A 109 20.89 -9.09 3.26
CA ILE A 109 22.10 -8.36 3.67
C ILE A 109 21.98 -7.83 5.10
N ASP A 110 20.81 -7.35 5.53
CA ASP A 110 20.58 -6.92 6.91
C ASP A 110 20.84 -8.06 7.90
N VAL A 111 20.33 -9.26 7.61
CA VAL A 111 20.53 -10.45 8.44
C VAL A 111 22.00 -10.91 8.39
N ILE A 112 22.65 -10.86 7.24
CA ILE A 112 24.07 -11.23 7.09
C ILE A 112 24.96 -10.27 7.90
N ILE A 113 24.70 -8.96 7.85
CA ILE A 113 25.44 -7.97 8.65
C ILE A 113 25.31 -8.28 10.14
N GLN A 114 24.09 -8.52 10.61
CA GLN A 114 23.85 -8.89 12.01
C GLN A 114 24.54 -10.21 12.38
N PHE A 115 24.49 -11.20 11.48
CA PHE A 115 25.14 -12.49 11.68
C PHE A 115 26.66 -12.34 11.82
N VAL A 116 27.30 -11.57 10.93
CA VAL A 116 28.76 -11.32 10.99
C VAL A 116 29.13 -10.55 12.26
N ALA A 117 28.35 -9.54 12.64
CA ALA A 117 28.58 -8.78 13.87
C ALA A 117 28.48 -9.70 15.11
N GLN A 118 27.44 -10.53 15.19
CA GLN A 118 27.24 -11.48 16.30
C GLN A 118 28.30 -12.58 16.34
N ASN A 119 28.78 -13.03 15.17
CA ASN A 119 29.75 -14.12 15.05
C ASN A 119 31.16 -13.61 14.73
N ARG A 120 31.47 -12.34 15.00
CA ARG A 120 32.72 -11.69 14.56
C ARG A 120 33.99 -12.46 14.94
N GLY A 121 33.98 -13.10 16.12
CA GLY A 121 35.10 -13.94 16.60
C GLY A 121 35.37 -15.21 15.79
N LYS A 122 34.47 -15.59 14.87
CA LYS A 122 34.64 -16.72 13.95
C LYS A 122 35.16 -16.30 12.57
N PHE A 123 35.26 -14.99 12.30
CA PHE A 123 35.78 -14.46 11.04
C PHE A 123 37.22 -13.98 11.23
N SER A 124 38.11 -14.40 10.34
CA SER A 124 39.55 -14.10 10.43
C SER A 124 39.95 -13.02 9.46
N ASP A 125 40.88 -12.16 9.88
CA ASP A 125 41.25 -10.95 9.14
C ASP A 125 42.44 -11.17 8.19
N GLU A 126 43.30 -12.14 8.50
CA GLU A 126 44.57 -12.41 7.78
C GLU A 126 44.53 -13.73 6.98
N GLY A 127 43.33 -14.26 6.69
CA GLY A 127 43.14 -15.49 5.92
C GLY A 127 43.42 -16.80 6.68
N ALA A 128 44.03 -16.74 7.88
CA ALA A 128 44.21 -17.88 8.77
C ALA A 128 43.12 -17.93 9.85
N LEU A 129 42.44 -19.07 10.01
CA LEU A 129 41.39 -19.27 11.02
C LEU A 129 41.93 -19.03 12.43
N LYS A 130 41.39 -18.04 13.14
CA LYS A 130 41.88 -17.61 14.47
C LYS A 130 41.73 -18.63 15.61
N ASN A 131 41.17 -19.80 15.35
CA ASN A 131 41.17 -20.95 16.27
C ASN A 131 41.00 -22.24 15.45
N MET A 132 42.11 -22.88 15.09
CA MET A 132 42.20 -24.35 15.01
C MET A 132 43.05 -24.81 16.18
#